data_AF-A0A519N5N1-F1
#
_entry.id   AF-A0A519N5N1-F1
#
_cell.length_a   1.000
_cell.length_b   1.000
_cell.length_c   1.000
_cell.angle_alpha   90.00
_cell.angle_beta   90.00
_cell.angle_gamma   90.00
#
_symmetry.space_group_name_H-M   'P 1'
#
loop_
_entity.id
_entity.type
_entity.pdbx_description
1 polymer ?
#
loop_
_entity_poly.entity_id
_entity_poly.type
_entity_poly.pdbx_seq_one_letter_code
_entity_poly.pdbx_strand_id
1 'polypeptide(L)'
;MKSTKFLSVAAAAVLTFGMTSCKSDTKEAQDEVVEATEDQAEATAEYENAKAADTSDYAVMKAGTKKLIADNDKRIAELREKATKESAENKVKFNAQIDKLEAKNDQLEKDLDEFSDKAGEKWDAFKARVEKSANDVKTDIDDYKREHNYD
;
A
#
# COMPACT_ATOMS: atom_id res chain seq x y z
N MET A 1 48.95 -28.39 53.48
CA MET A 1 48.26 -27.20 52.89
C MET A 1 47.70 -27.66 51.56
N LYS A 2 46.37 -27.91 51.48
CA LYS A 2 45.35 -27.13 50.72
C LYS A 2 45.82 -26.88 49.28
N SER A 3 45.17 -27.46 48.26
CA SER A 3 43.87 -26.98 47.72
C SER A 3 43.09 -28.12 47.04
N THR A 4 41.87 -28.49 47.43
CA THR A 4 40.53 -27.90 47.15
C THR A 4 40.00 -28.11 45.72
N LYS A 5 39.19 -29.18 45.62
CA LYS A 5 38.05 -29.55 44.77
C LYS A 5 37.61 -28.69 43.55
N PHE A 6 37.34 -29.45 42.48
CA PHE A 6 36.27 -29.35 41.46
C PHE A 6 35.24 -28.22 41.59
N LEU A 7 34.98 -27.55 40.47
CA LEU A 7 33.64 -27.11 40.06
C LEU A 7 33.57 -26.95 38.54
N SER A 8 32.83 -27.87 37.92
CA SER A 8 32.36 -27.81 36.53
C SER A 8 31.22 -26.80 36.46
N VAL A 9 31.28 -25.85 35.53
CA VAL A 9 30.16 -24.97 35.17
C VAL A 9 29.94 -25.10 33.68
N ALA A 10 28.96 -25.91 33.30
CA ALA A 10 28.42 -25.93 31.95
C ALA A 10 27.58 -24.65 31.77
N ALA A 11 28.08 -23.72 30.98
CA ALA A 11 27.30 -22.58 30.52
C ALA A 11 26.37 -23.03 29.40
N ALA A 12 25.13 -23.40 29.74
CA ALA A 12 24.05 -23.53 28.77
C ALA A 12 23.68 -22.12 28.29
N ALA A 13 24.20 -21.73 27.12
CA ALA A 13 23.77 -20.54 26.42
C ALA A 13 22.36 -20.80 25.86
N VAL A 14 21.34 -20.37 26.62
CA VAL A 14 19.97 -20.31 26.13
C VAL A 14 19.90 -19.17 25.10
N LEU A 15 19.95 -19.54 23.82
CA LEU A 15 19.53 -18.67 22.72
C LEU A 15 18.01 -18.51 22.78
N THR A 16 17.53 -17.59 23.61
CA THR A 16 16.19 -17.02 23.40
C THR A 16 16.28 -16.10 22.20
N PHE A 17 15.92 -16.62 21.02
CA PHE A 17 15.55 -15.78 19.88
C PHE A 17 14.39 -14.90 20.32
N GLY A 18 14.66 -13.62 20.53
CA GLY A 18 13.66 -12.61 20.85
C GLY A 18 12.73 -12.42 19.66
N MET A 19 11.52 -12.97 19.74
CA MET A 19 10.41 -12.63 18.84
C MET A 19 9.77 -11.28 19.25
N THR A 20 10.58 -10.24 19.43
CA THR A 20 10.07 -8.92 19.85
C THR A 20 9.72 -8.02 18.66
N SER A 21 10.02 -8.43 17.43
CA SER A 21 9.91 -7.57 16.23
C SER A 21 8.50 -7.46 15.64
N CYS A 22 7.54 -8.35 15.92
CA CYS A 22 6.22 -8.27 15.26
C CYS A 22 5.34 -7.11 15.75
N LYS A 23 5.61 -6.53 16.93
CA LYS A 23 4.73 -5.49 17.52
C LYS A 23 4.91 -4.11 16.93
N SER A 24 6.09 -3.75 16.43
CA SER A 24 6.34 -2.47 15.75
C SER A 24 5.66 -2.44 14.39
N ASP A 25 5.88 -3.48 13.60
CA ASP A 25 5.45 -3.57 12.20
C ASP A 25 3.92 -3.55 12.06
N THR A 26 3.22 -4.12 13.05
CA THR A 26 1.74 -4.12 13.08
C THR A 26 1.20 -2.72 13.36
N LYS A 27 1.86 -1.95 14.23
CA LYS A 27 1.41 -0.60 14.58
C LYS A 27 1.64 0.36 13.41
N GLU A 28 2.81 0.28 12.79
CA GLU A 28 3.14 1.08 11.61
C GLU A 28 2.13 0.84 10.47
N ALA A 29 1.82 -0.41 10.16
CA ALA A 29 0.82 -0.73 9.15
C ALA A 29 -0.61 -0.28 9.52
N GLN A 30 -0.94 -0.20 10.82
CA GLN A 30 -2.23 0.36 11.26
C GLN A 30 -2.27 1.88 11.12
N ASP A 31 -1.18 2.56 11.47
CA ASP A 31 -1.06 4.01 11.31
C ASP A 31 -1.16 4.39 9.82
N GLU A 32 -0.52 3.63 8.92
CA GLU A 32 -0.67 3.79 7.46
C GLU A 32 -2.10 3.62 6.95
N VAL A 33 -2.87 2.67 7.50
CA VAL A 33 -4.29 2.50 7.15
C VAL A 33 -5.13 3.70 7.59
N VAL A 34 -4.80 4.30 8.73
CA VAL A 34 -5.48 5.51 9.22
C VAL A 34 -5.18 6.68 8.28
N GLU A 35 -3.91 6.94 7.99
CA GLU A 35 -3.48 8.01 7.09
C GLU A 35 -4.12 7.85 5.70
N ALA A 36 -4.02 6.66 5.10
CA ALA A 36 -4.60 6.40 3.79
C ALA A 36 -6.14 6.50 3.80
N THR A 37 -6.80 6.28 4.93
CA THR A 37 -8.26 6.49 5.07
C THR A 37 -8.62 7.98 5.11
N GLU A 38 -7.79 8.80 5.77
CA GLU A 38 -7.97 10.25 5.81
C GLU A 38 -7.76 10.86 4.42
N ASP A 39 -6.68 10.47 3.73
CA ASP A 39 -6.38 10.90 2.36
C ASP A 39 -7.50 10.49 1.38
N GLN A 40 -8.02 9.27 1.52
CA GLN A 40 -9.16 8.80 0.73
C GLN A 40 -10.42 9.66 0.95
N ALA A 41 -10.67 10.06 2.20
CA ALA A 41 -11.82 10.89 2.53
C ALA A 41 -11.67 12.30 1.95
N GLU A 42 -10.48 12.90 2.05
CA GLU A 42 -10.15 14.19 1.47
C GLU A 42 -10.29 14.17 -0.06
N ALA A 43 -9.64 13.23 -0.74
CA ALA A 43 -9.70 13.12 -2.19
C ALA A 43 -11.14 12.84 -2.70
N THR A 44 -11.95 12.11 -1.93
CA THR A 44 -13.38 11.93 -2.22
C THR A 44 -14.14 13.25 -2.13
N ALA A 45 -13.89 14.06 -1.10
CA ALA A 45 -14.52 15.36 -0.94
C ALA A 45 -14.09 16.33 -2.06
N GLU A 46 -12.81 16.34 -2.44
CA GLU A 46 -12.31 17.14 -3.57
C GLU A 46 -13.01 16.77 -4.88
N TYR A 47 -13.15 15.47 -5.16
CA TYR A 47 -13.83 14.99 -6.37
C TYR A 47 -15.30 15.40 -6.42
N GLU A 48 -16.05 15.20 -5.33
CA GLU A 48 -17.45 15.62 -5.29
C GLU A 48 -17.61 17.13 -5.36
N ASN A 49 -16.68 17.90 -4.79
CA ASN A 49 -16.66 19.35 -4.93
C ASN A 49 -16.40 19.78 -6.37
N ALA A 50 -15.40 19.19 -7.04
CA ALA A 50 -15.07 19.50 -8.43
C ALA A 50 -16.27 19.24 -9.37
N LYS A 51 -17.03 18.16 -9.12
CA LYS A 51 -18.28 17.85 -9.84
C LYS A 51 -19.38 18.86 -9.55
N ALA A 52 -19.54 19.26 -8.29
CA ALA A 52 -20.62 20.18 -7.87
C ALA A 52 -20.37 21.63 -8.27
N ALA A 53 -19.10 22.05 -8.36
CA ALA A 53 -18.69 23.41 -8.68
C ALA A 53 -18.71 23.73 -10.19
N ASP A 54 -19.22 22.81 -11.03
CA ASP A 54 -19.28 22.95 -12.50
C ASP A 54 -17.91 23.35 -13.09
N THR A 55 -16.85 22.72 -12.57
CA THR A 55 -15.47 22.94 -13.02
C THR A 55 -15.25 22.27 -14.37
N SER A 56 -14.18 22.65 -15.08
CA SER A 56 -13.84 22.02 -16.36
C SER A 56 -13.72 20.50 -16.26
N ASP A 57 -14.03 19.77 -17.33
CA ASP A 57 -13.81 18.31 -17.44
C ASP A 57 -12.42 17.86 -16.98
N TYR A 58 -11.40 18.69 -17.25
CA TYR A 58 -10.05 18.46 -16.80
C TYR A 58 -9.92 18.43 -15.27
N ALA A 59 -10.52 19.40 -14.58
CA ALA A 59 -10.48 19.50 -13.13
C ALA A 59 -11.25 18.34 -12.47
N VAL A 60 -12.42 17.97 -13.01
CA VAL A 60 -13.20 16.82 -12.55
C VAL A 60 -12.43 15.52 -12.72
N MET A 61 -11.81 15.31 -13.88
CA MET A 61 -10.98 14.14 -14.14
C MET A 61 -9.77 14.13 -13.20
N LYS A 62 -9.06 15.25 -13.03
CA LYS A 62 -7.89 15.32 -12.14
C LYS A 62 -8.25 14.94 -10.71
N ALA A 63 -9.33 15.50 -10.18
CA ALA A 63 -9.83 15.15 -8.85
C ALA A 63 -10.29 13.67 -8.79
N GLY A 64 -10.92 13.16 -9.84
CA GLY A 64 -11.33 11.76 -9.93
C GLY A 64 -10.16 10.78 -9.96
N THR A 65 -9.09 11.11 -10.67
CA THR A 65 -7.86 10.31 -10.70
C THR A 65 -7.15 10.34 -9.35
N LYS A 66 -7.08 11.49 -8.67
CA LYS A 66 -6.56 11.58 -7.30
C LYS A 66 -7.36 10.72 -6.32
N LYS A 67 -8.70 10.80 -6.39
CA LYS A 67 -9.58 9.95 -5.59
C LYS A 67 -9.31 8.47 -5.83
N LEU A 68 -9.13 8.08 -7.08
CA LEU A 68 -8.82 6.70 -7.45
C LEU A 68 -7.47 6.25 -6.86
N ILE A 69 -6.43 7.08 -6.96
CA ILE A 69 -5.11 6.81 -6.38
C ILE A 69 -5.26 6.58 -4.87
N ALA A 70 -5.94 7.48 -4.16
CA ALA A 70 -6.18 7.34 -2.72
C ALA A 70 -7.04 6.10 -2.35
N ASP A 71 -8.05 5.76 -3.16
CA ASP A 71 -8.81 4.51 -3.00
C ASP A 71 -7.91 3.27 -3.11
N ASN A 72 -6.91 3.31 -3.99
CA ASN A 72 -5.94 2.23 -4.16
C ASN A 72 -4.92 2.20 -3.02
N ASP A 73 -4.39 3.35 -2.59
CA ASP A 73 -3.44 3.44 -1.47
C ASP A 73 -4.04 2.88 -0.19
N LYS A 74 -5.29 3.22 0.09
CA LYS A 74 -6.02 2.63 1.23
C LYS A 74 -6.07 1.10 1.15
N ARG A 75 -6.38 0.53 -0.01
CA ARG A 75 -6.44 -0.93 -0.19
C ARG A 75 -5.06 -1.56 -0.04
N ILE A 76 -4.01 -0.89 -0.51
CA ILE A 76 -2.62 -1.33 -0.35
C ILE A 76 -2.22 -1.32 1.13
N ALA A 77 -2.55 -0.26 1.87
CA ALA A 77 -2.32 -0.17 3.31
C ALA A 77 -3.06 -1.29 4.07
N GLU A 78 -4.33 -1.56 3.73
CA GLU A 78 -5.10 -2.67 4.31
C GLU A 78 -4.46 -4.04 4.00
N LEU A 79 -3.94 -4.23 2.79
CA LEU A 79 -3.20 -5.44 2.42
C LEU A 79 -1.90 -5.59 3.21
N ARG A 80 -1.17 -4.49 3.44
CA ARG A 80 0.06 -4.47 4.22
C ARG A 80 -0.22 -4.79 5.70
N GLU A 81 -1.29 -4.24 6.28
CA GLU A 81 -1.72 -4.57 7.64
C GLU A 81 -2.07 -6.06 7.78
N LYS A 82 -2.76 -6.64 6.77
CA LYS A 82 -3.03 -8.09 6.71
C LYS A 82 -1.72 -8.89 6.59
N ALA A 83 -0.78 -8.46 5.76
CA ALA A 83 0.52 -9.12 5.60
C ALA A 83 1.30 -9.23 6.92
N THR A 84 1.17 -8.26 7.84
CA THR A 84 1.87 -8.33 9.13
C THR A 84 1.51 -9.57 9.97
N LYS A 85 0.31 -10.12 9.76
CA LYS A 85 -0.26 -11.26 10.50
C LYS A 85 0.06 -12.62 9.85
N GLU A 86 0.71 -12.60 8.69
CA GLU A 86 0.94 -13.79 7.87
C GLU A 86 2.23 -14.56 8.19
N SER A 87 2.33 -15.76 7.63
CA SER A 87 3.57 -16.55 7.67
C SER A 87 4.72 -15.82 6.96
N ALA A 88 5.98 -16.12 7.30
CA ALA A 88 7.13 -15.48 6.66
C ALA A 88 7.18 -15.72 5.14
N GLU A 89 6.77 -16.89 4.66
CA GLU A 89 6.69 -17.18 3.22
C GLU A 89 5.62 -16.32 2.54
N ASN A 90 4.44 -16.21 3.16
CA ASN A 90 3.36 -15.40 2.63
C ASN A 90 3.72 -13.92 2.65
N LYS A 91 4.36 -13.42 3.72
CA LYS A 91 4.86 -12.03 3.83
C LYS A 91 5.72 -11.63 2.63
N VAL A 92 6.60 -12.51 2.16
CA VAL A 92 7.43 -12.23 0.97
C VAL A 92 6.58 -12.06 -0.28
N LYS A 93 5.58 -12.94 -0.49
CA LYS A 93 4.66 -12.86 -1.64
C LYS A 93 3.77 -11.60 -1.56
N PHE A 94 3.30 -11.28 -0.36
CA PHE A 94 2.54 -10.07 -0.05
C PHE A 94 3.32 -8.81 -0.41
N ASN A 95 4.52 -8.67 0.14
CA ASN A 95 5.33 -7.47 -0.07
C ASN A 95 5.67 -7.29 -1.55
N ALA A 96 5.99 -8.37 -2.27
CA ALA A 96 6.24 -8.29 -3.71
C ALA A 96 5.01 -7.81 -4.51
N GLN A 97 3.80 -8.22 -4.10
CA GLN A 97 2.56 -7.74 -4.72
C GLN A 97 2.27 -6.28 -4.35
N ILE A 98 2.48 -5.91 -3.09
CA ILE A 98 2.34 -4.53 -2.59
C ILE A 98 3.26 -3.59 -3.37
N ASP A 99 4.54 -3.91 -3.50
CA ASP A 99 5.51 -3.10 -4.26
C ASP A 99 5.07 -2.89 -5.72
N LYS A 100 4.49 -3.91 -6.34
CA LYS A 100 3.96 -3.83 -7.72
C LYS A 100 2.74 -2.91 -7.81
N LEU A 101 1.86 -2.96 -6.81
CA LEU A 101 0.66 -2.12 -6.75
C LEU A 101 1.03 -0.66 -6.50
N GLU A 102 1.98 -0.40 -5.61
CA GLU A 102 2.53 0.94 -5.33
C GLU A 102 3.16 1.54 -6.59
N ALA A 103 4.03 0.78 -7.27
CA ALA A 103 4.63 1.26 -8.52
C ALA A 103 3.60 1.62 -9.61
N LYS A 104 2.44 0.95 -9.64
CA LYS A 104 1.34 1.30 -10.55
C LYS A 104 0.62 2.58 -10.14
N ASN A 105 0.43 2.80 -8.83
CA ASN A 105 -0.17 4.01 -8.30
C ASN A 105 0.76 5.23 -8.47
N ASP A 106 2.05 5.07 -8.21
CA ASP A 106 3.07 6.10 -8.48
C ASP A 106 3.09 6.51 -9.97
N GLN A 107 2.98 5.52 -10.86
CA GLN A 107 2.92 5.79 -12.30
C GLN A 107 1.63 6.52 -12.69
N LEU A 108 0.50 6.24 -12.05
CA LEU A 108 -0.76 6.97 -12.24
C LEU A 108 -0.66 8.43 -11.80
N GLU A 109 -0.04 8.68 -10.63
CA GLU A 109 0.19 10.03 -10.13
C GLU A 109 1.10 10.81 -11.07
N LYS A 110 2.20 10.20 -11.48
CA LYS A 110 3.14 10.79 -12.44
C LYS A 110 2.46 11.10 -13.78
N ASP A 111 1.69 10.16 -14.32
CA ASP A 111 0.94 10.37 -15.55
C ASP A 111 -0.02 11.57 -15.43
N LEU A 112 -0.66 11.73 -14.26
CA LEU A 112 -1.57 12.84 -13.98
C LEU A 112 -0.85 14.19 -13.88
N ASP A 113 0.33 14.23 -13.27
CA ASP A 113 1.11 15.45 -13.11
C ASP A 113 1.84 15.87 -14.39
N GLU A 114 2.28 14.89 -15.18
CA GLU A 114 2.90 15.13 -16.49
C GLU A 114 1.87 15.46 -17.58
N PHE A 115 0.59 15.16 -17.35
CA PHE A 115 -0.46 15.53 -18.28
C PHE A 115 -0.53 17.05 -18.42
N SER A 116 -0.15 17.51 -19.62
CA SER A 116 -0.39 18.87 -20.07
C SER A 116 -0.91 18.82 -21.50
N ASP A 117 -1.80 19.76 -21.85
CA ASP A 117 -2.30 19.91 -23.23
C ASP A 117 -1.16 20.14 -24.26
N LYS A 118 0.05 20.44 -23.78
CA LYS A 118 1.26 20.65 -24.58
C LYS A 118 2.06 19.38 -24.84
N ALA A 119 1.80 18.29 -24.11
CA ALA A 119 2.55 17.02 -24.22
C ALA A 119 2.23 16.22 -25.49
N GLY A 120 1.30 16.70 -26.34
CA GLY A 120 0.90 16.04 -27.58
C GLY A 120 -0.02 14.82 -27.38
N GLU A 121 -0.19 14.37 -26.15
CA GLU A 121 -1.19 13.39 -25.77
C GLU A 121 -2.61 13.98 -25.89
N LYS A 122 -3.51 13.23 -26.54
CA LYS A 122 -4.92 13.60 -26.62
C LYS A 122 -5.62 13.28 -25.30
N TRP A 123 -6.47 14.19 -24.86
CA TRP A 123 -7.30 14.06 -23.66
C TRP A 123 -7.99 12.69 -23.51
N ASP A 124 -8.58 12.16 -24.58
CA ASP A 124 -9.29 10.88 -24.52
C ASP A 124 -8.34 9.68 -24.37
N ALA A 125 -7.14 9.75 -24.94
CA ALA A 125 -6.13 8.70 -24.77
C ALA A 125 -5.60 8.68 -23.33
N PHE A 126 -5.44 9.86 -22.74
CA PHE A 126 -5.05 10.01 -21.34
C PHE A 126 -6.08 9.37 -20.40
N LYS A 127 -7.36 9.75 -20.54
CA LYS A 127 -8.46 9.16 -19.76
C LYS A 127 -8.48 7.63 -19.87
N ALA A 128 -8.38 7.10 -21.09
CA ALA A 128 -8.40 5.65 -21.30
C ALA A 128 -7.20 4.94 -20.64
N ARG A 129 -6.01 5.55 -20.63
CA ARG A 129 -4.84 4.99 -19.93
C ARG A 129 -5.06 4.99 -18.42
N VAL A 130 -5.52 6.10 -17.86
CA VAL A 130 -5.82 6.22 -16.44
C VAL A 130 -6.86 5.18 -16.02
N GLU A 131 -7.99 5.09 -16.73
CA GLU A 131 -9.04 4.10 -16.48
C GLU A 131 -8.51 2.66 -16.58
N LYS A 132 -7.61 2.38 -17.52
CA LYS A 132 -7.01 1.06 -17.64
C LYS A 132 -6.10 0.75 -16.44
N SER A 133 -5.17 1.65 -16.10
CA SER A 133 -4.26 1.47 -14.97
C SER A 133 -5.03 1.31 -13.65
N ALA A 134 -6.10 2.09 -13.47
CA ALA A 134 -7.05 1.97 -12.36
C ALA A 134 -7.62 0.56 -12.21
N ASN A 135 -8.16 0.04 -13.32
CA ASN A 135 -8.78 -1.29 -13.36
C ASN A 135 -7.74 -2.37 -13.15
N ASP A 136 -6.53 -2.23 -13.71
CA ASP A 136 -5.44 -3.17 -13.51
C ASP A 136 -5.00 -3.25 -12.03
N VAL A 137 -4.99 -2.13 -11.30
CA VAL A 137 -4.71 -2.12 -9.84
C VAL A 137 -5.83 -2.82 -9.07
N LYS A 138 -7.09 -2.48 -9.37
CA LYS A 138 -8.25 -3.11 -8.74
C LYS A 138 -8.27 -4.62 -8.96
N THR A 139 -8.08 -5.06 -10.21
CA THR A 139 -8.07 -6.49 -10.57
C THR A 139 -6.93 -7.22 -9.87
N ASP A 140 -5.72 -6.66 -9.88
CA ASP A 140 -4.58 -7.26 -9.19
C ASP A 140 -4.84 -7.43 -7.67
N ILE A 141 -5.53 -6.47 -7.04
CA ILE A 141 -5.96 -6.58 -5.63
C ILE A 141 -7.01 -7.68 -5.45
N ASP A 142 -8.04 -7.70 -6.30
CA ASP A 142 -9.14 -8.67 -6.21
C ASP A 142 -8.67 -10.12 -6.44
N ASP A 143 -7.78 -10.31 -7.43
CA ASP A 143 -7.18 -11.61 -7.73
C ASP A 143 -6.31 -12.07 -6.58
N TYR A 144 -5.51 -11.17 -6.01
CA TYR A 144 -4.67 -11.47 -4.87
C TYR A 144 -5.49 -11.89 -3.64
N LYS A 145 -6.55 -11.13 -3.31
CA LYS A 145 -7.49 -11.47 -2.23
C LYS A 145 -8.10 -12.86 -2.43
N ARG A 146 -8.52 -13.18 -3.66
CA ARG A 146 -9.11 -14.47 -4.02
C ARG A 146 -8.14 -15.63 -3.86
N GLU A 147 -6.90 -15.47 -4.31
CA GLU A 147 -5.87 -16.52 -4.22
C GLU A 147 -5.51 -16.87 -2.77
N HIS A 148 -5.65 -15.90 -1.86
CA HIS A 148 -5.24 -16.04 -0.47
C HIS A 148 -6.43 -16.07 0.53
N ASN A 149 -7.66 -16.23 0.03
CA ASN A 149 -8.90 -16.32 0.82
C ASN A 149 -9.12 -15.14 1.79
N TYR A 150 -8.88 -13.92 1.31
CA TYR A 150 -9.23 -12.71 2.04
C TYR A 150 -10.56 -12.14 1.55
N ASP A 151 -11.44 -11.85 2.50
CA ASP A 151 -12.65 -11.05 2.30
C ASP A 151 -12.33 -9.55 2.24
#